data_AF-A0AAE3UPS7-F1
#
_entry.id   AF-A0AAE3UPS7-F1
#
_cell.length_a   1.000
_cell.length_b   1.000
_cell.length_c   1.000
_cell.angle_alpha   90.00
_cell.angle_beta   90.00
_cell.angle_gamma   90.00
#
_symmetry.space_group_name_H-M   'P 1'
#
loop_
_entity.id
_entity.type
_entity.pdbx_description
1 polymer ?
#
loop_
_entity_poly.entity_id
_entity_poly.type
_entity_poly.pdbx_seq_one_letter_code
_entity_poly.pdbx_strand_id
1 'polypeptide(L)'
;MAGIGDCGLDGLVCIGNDLTNNTGYGFLQDTGTMDVVDGRPAPGSRGILMGNNISRNGKSGIGYEGAVVAGSGYHYKDNIINDNAEFGIEITAGSLEYNDVWIFGNEMARNGRDGFRLVSGTMKNVDIEHNRVFNNGQDIANGGGSGLVINGNITGGSITSNKLRDNQSSKTQDYGLCGNGNLTDVDIDGNHYVGFKTAAENLTGTK
;
A
#
# COMPACT_ATOMS: atom_id res chain seq x y z
N MET A 1 -2.62 -2.74 -19.06
CA MET A 1 -3.11 -4.02 -18.49
C MET A 1 -2.26 -4.37 -17.29
N ALA A 2 -2.85 -4.94 -16.25
CA ALA A 2 -2.11 -5.37 -15.07
C ALA A 2 -1.31 -6.65 -15.35
N GLY A 3 -0.26 -6.92 -14.55
CA GLY A 3 0.48 -8.18 -14.62
C GLY A 3 -0.37 -9.35 -14.12
N ILE A 4 -0.90 -9.24 -12.90
CA ILE A 4 -1.89 -10.15 -12.33
C ILE A 4 -3.07 -9.34 -11.79
N GLY A 5 -4.29 -9.80 -12.07
CA GLY A 5 -5.52 -9.27 -11.49
C GLY A 5 -6.21 -10.34 -10.65
N ASP A 6 -6.48 -10.04 -9.39
CA ASP A 6 -7.41 -10.80 -8.56
C ASP A 6 -8.78 -10.12 -8.60
N CYS A 7 -9.82 -10.88 -8.94
CA CYS A 7 -11.19 -10.41 -9.03
C CYS A 7 -12.11 -11.16 -8.04
N GLY A 8 -11.60 -11.43 -6.83
CA GLY A 8 -12.35 -12.07 -5.75
C GLY A 8 -12.05 -13.56 -5.56
N LEU A 9 -10.81 -14.00 -5.73
CA LEU A 9 -10.37 -15.34 -5.36
C LEU A 9 -10.14 -15.43 -3.85
N ASP A 10 -10.73 -16.43 -3.19
CA ASP A 10 -10.50 -16.64 -1.76
C ASP A 10 -9.28 -17.52 -1.54
N GLY A 11 -8.19 -16.92 -1.09
CA GLY A 11 -6.93 -17.61 -0.85
C GLY A 11 -6.00 -17.63 -2.05
N LEU A 12 -5.99 -16.58 -2.88
CA LEU A 12 -4.97 -16.44 -3.93
C LEU A 12 -3.57 -16.46 -3.30
N VAL A 13 -2.68 -17.27 -3.87
CA VAL A 13 -1.26 -17.31 -3.48
C VAL A 13 -0.42 -16.96 -4.71
N CYS A 14 0.26 -15.83 -4.64
CA CYS A 14 1.10 -15.30 -5.71
C CYS A 14 2.51 -15.05 -5.16
N ILE A 15 3.41 -15.99 -5.44
CA ILE A 15 4.76 -16.03 -4.85
C ILE A 15 5.85 -16.13 -5.91
N GLY A 16 6.90 -15.34 -5.76
CA GLY A 16 8.13 -15.47 -6.57
C GLY A 16 7.97 -15.07 -8.03
N ASN A 17 7.02 -14.18 -8.35
CA ASN A 17 6.76 -13.74 -9.72
C ASN A 17 7.54 -12.48 -10.09
N ASP A 18 7.76 -12.29 -11.39
CA ASP A 18 8.28 -11.05 -11.98
C ASP A 18 7.14 -10.30 -12.68
N LEU A 19 6.61 -9.26 -12.03
CA LEU A 19 5.48 -8.44 -12.48
C LEU A 19 5.99 -7.07 -12.93
N THR A 20 6.70 -7.05 -14.05
CA THR A 20 7.45 -5.85 -14.49
C THR A 20 7.04 -5.33 -15.85
N ASN A 21 7.20 -4.01 -16.05
CA ASN A 21 6.91 -3.32 -17.31
C ASN A 21 5.47 -3.46 -17.81
N ASN A 22 4.52 -3.67 -16.90
CA ASN A 22 3.10 -3.67 -17.26
C ASN A 22 2.65 -2.25 -17.57
N THR A 23 1.74 -2.10 -18.54
CA THR A 23 1.16 -0.77 -18.86
C THR A 23 0.16 -0.28 -17.82
N GLY A 24 -0.27 -1.15 -16.90
CA GLY A 24 -1.13 -0.82 -15.75
C GLY A 24 -0.44 -1.12 -14.42
N TYR A 25 -1.17 -1.76 -13.49
CA TYR A 25 -0.63 -2.21 -12.21
C TYR A 25 0.31 -3.41 -12.36
N GLY A 26 1.20 -3.64 -11.40
CA GLY A 26 1.89 -4.93 -11.31
C GLY A 26 0.93 -6.03 -10.84
N PHE A 27 0.28 -5.79 -9.71
CA PHE A 27 -0.82 -6.58 -9.16
C PHE A 27 -2.01 -5.68 -8.86
N LEU A 28 -3.22 -6.08 -9.26
CA LEU A 28 -4.46 -5.38 -8.93
C LEU A 28 -5.42 -6.34 -8.24
N GLN A 29 -5.76 -6.04 -7.00
CA GLN A 29 -6.89 -6.65 -6.32
C GLN A 29 -8.12 -5.77 -6.53
N ASP A 30 -9.06 -6.32 -7.28
CA ASP A 30 -10.41 -5.80 -7.41
C ASP A 30 -11.34 -6.74 -6.65
N THR A 31 -12.20 -6.17 -5.80
CA THR A 31 -13.24 -6.95 -5.11
C THR A 31 -14.26 -7.59 -6.07
N GLY A 32 -14.21 -7.23 -7.36
CA GLY A 32 -15.09 -7.75 -8.40
C GLY A 32 -16.46 -7.07 -8.35
N THR A 33 -17.20 -7.20 -9.46
CA THR A 33 -18.55 -6.64 -9.62
C THR A 33 -19.66 -7.61 -9.22
N MET A 34 -19.32 -8.75 -8.62
CA MET A 34 -20.32 -9.73 -8.19
C MET A 34 -21.10 -9.18 -7.00
N ASP A 35 -22.22 -8.56 -7.32
CA ASP A 35 -23.24 -8.15 -6.37
C ASP A 35 -23.71 -9.37 -5.55
N VAL A 36 -23.96 -9.18 -4.26
CA VAL A 36 -24.36 -10.24 -3.30
C VAL A 36 -25.84 -10.63 -3.50
N VAL A 37 -26.32 -10.55 -4.74
CA VAL A 37 -27.70 -10.84 -5.10
C VAL A 37 -27.83 -12.35 -5.35
N ASP A 38 -28.71 -12.98 -4.58
CA ASP A 38 -29.16 -14.37 -4.70
C ASP A 38 -28.13 -15.47 -4.38
N GLY A 39 -27.63 -15.50 -3.14
CA GLY A 39 -27.03 -16.72 -2.56
C GLY A 39 -25.73 -17.20 -3.22
N ARG A 40 -25.07 -16.33 -3.98
CA ARG A 40 -23.74 -16.60 -4.55
C ARG A 40 -22.65 -16.30 -3.52
N PRO A 41 -21.51 -17.01 -3.57
CA PRO A 41 -20.40 -16.73 -2.66
C PRO A 41 -19.95 -15.28 -2.84
N ALA A 42 -19.75 -14.57 -1.72
CA ALA A 42 -19.06 -13.30 -1.74
C ALA A 42 -17.68 -13.48 -2.41
N PRO A 43 -17.20 -12.49 -3.17
CA PRO A 43 -15.84 -12.53 -3.69
C PRO A 43 -14.87 -12.76 -2.54
N GLY A 44 -13.92 -13.65 -2.78
CA GLY A 44 -12.89 -14.00 -1.83
C GLY A 44 -12.08 -12.80 -1.40
N SER A 45 -11.81 -12.75 -0.11
CA SER A 45 -11.27 -11.56 0.52
C SER A 45 -9.79 -11.69 0.87
N ARG A 46 -9.27 -12.93 0.95
CA ARG A 46 -7.95 -13.31 1.49
C ARG A 46 -6.94 -13.68 0.41
N GLY A 47 -5.67 -13.42 0.68
CA GLY A 47 -4.60 -13.85 -0.22
C GLY A 47 -3.20 -13.55 0.31
N ILE A 48 -2.20 -14.10 -0.38
CA ILE A 48 -0.79 -13.93 -0.07
C ILE A 48 -0.07 -13.49 -1.34
N LEU A 49 0.53 -12.31 -1.29
CA LEU A 49 1.44 -11.79 -2.29
C LEU A 49 2.83 -11.70 -1.66
N MET A 50 3.70 -12.67 -1.97
CA MET A 50 4.99 -12.80 -1.28
C MET A 50 6.20 -12.95 -2.20
N GLY A 51 7.28 -12.23 -1.91
CA GLY A 51 8.56 -12.44 -2.59
C GLY A 51 8.54 -12.13 -4.08
N ASN A 52 7.65 -11.26 -4.54
CA ASN A 52 7.55 -10.89 -5.96
C ASN A 52 8.44 -9.68 -6.28
N ASN A 53 8.90 -9.59 -7.52
CA ASN A 53 9.48 -8.37 -8.10
C ASN A 53 8.40 -7.62 -8.86
N ILE A 54 8.05 -6.42 -8.42
CA ILE A 54 6.93 -5.62 -8.92
C ILE A 54 7.46 -4.25 -9.30
N SER A 55 7.89 -4.10 -10.55
CA SER A 55 8.67 -2.92 -10.94
C SER A 55 8.42 -2.36 -12.32
N ARG A 56 8.66 -1.04 -12.46
CA ARG A 56 8.56 -0.32 -13.75
C ARG A 56 7.18 -0.43 -14.39
N ASN A 57 6.12 -0.56 -13.59
CA ASN A 57 4.76 -0.60 -14.08
C ASN A 57 4.24 0.82 -14.36
N GLY A 58 3.33 0.96 -15.32
CA GLY A 58 2.78 2.25 -15.77
C GLY A 58 1.79 2.89 -14.80
N LYS A 59 1.39 2.19 -13.73
CA LYS A 59 0.63 2.68 -12.57
C LYS A 59 1.32 2.26 -11.27
N SER A 60 0.56 1.98 -10.21
CA SER A 60 1.07 1.47 -8.94
C SER A 60 1.61 0.04 -9.06
N GLY A 61 2.54 -0.33 -8.17
CA GLY A 61 3.02 -1.71 -8.07
C GLY A 61 1.89 -2.66 -7.67
N ILE A 62 1.30 -2.42 -6.50
CA ILE A 62 0.13 -3.13 -5.97
C ILE A 62 -1.02 -2.14 -5.84
N GLY A 63 -2.20 -2.49 -6.36
CA GLY A 63 -3.44 -1.74 -6.18
C GLY A 63 -4.50 -2.56 -5.46
N TYR A 64 -5.25 -1.93 -4.54
CA TYR A 64 -6.51 -2.43 -4.02
C TYR A 64 -7.61 -1.38 -4.23
N GLU A 65 -8.68 -1.78 -4.89
CA GLU A 65 -9.89 -0.96 -5.06
C GLU A 65 -11.09 -1.68 -4.43
N GLY A 66 -11.55 -1.18 -3.28
CA GLY A 66 -12.76 -1.68 -2.62
C GLY A 66 -14.00 -1.03 -3.21
N ALA A 67 -14.93 -1.82 -3.76
CA ALA A 67 -16.18 -1.32 -4.32
C ALA A 67 -17.40 -1.66 -3.44
N VAL A 68 -17.76 -2.95 -3.36
CA VAL A 68 -19.06 -3.42 -2.83
C VAL A 68 -18.93 -4.52 -1.77
N VAL A 69 -17.76 -5.12 -1.62
CA VAL A 69 -17.50 -6.20 -0.66
C VAL A 69 -16.25 -5.87 0.16
N ALA A 70 -16.29 -6.17 1.46
CA ALA A 70 -15.15 -5.98 2.35
C ALA A 70 -14.01 -6.94 1.95
N GLY A 71 -12.85 -6.39 1.59
CA GLY A 71 -11.61 -7.16 1.57
C GLY A 71 -11.20 -7.55 3.00
N SER A 72 -10.43 -8.64 3.16
CA SER A 72 -9.90 -9.04 4.46
C SER A 72 -8.79 -10.08 4.34
N GLY A 73 -7.73 -9.99 5.14
CA GLY A 73 -6.79 -11.11 5.28
C GLY A 73 -5.79 -11.24 4.14
N TYR A 74 -5.50 -10.12 3.46
CA TYR A 74 -4.44 -10.08 2.45
C TYR A 74 -3.10 -9.76 3.08
N HIS A 75 -2.10 -10.55 2.71
CA HIS A 75 -0.73 -10.41 3.19
C HIS A 75 0.17 -9.98 2.02
N TYR A 76 0.74 -8.77 2.12
CA TYR A 76 1.75 -8.28 1.19
C TYR A 76 3.12 -8.40 1.88
N LYS A 77 3.92 -9.41 1.51
CA LYS A 77 5.11 -9.80 2.27
C LYS A 77 6.38 -9.88 1.42
N ASP A 78 7.48 -9.31 1.91
CA ASP A 78 8.82 -9.50 1.34
C ASP A 78 8.91 -9.21 -0.18
N ASN A 79 8.05 -8.34 -0.70
CA ASN A 79 8.07 -7.97 -2.12
C ASN A 79 9.09 -6.86 -2.38
N ILE A 80 9.65 -6.84 -3.59
CA ILE A 80 10.43 -5.72 -4.11
C ILE A 80 9.52 -4.90 -5.01
N ILE A 81 9.23 -3.67 -4.62
CA ILE A 81 8.24 -2.80 -5.28
C ILE A 81 8.90 -1.48 -5.62
N ASN A 82 9.40 -1.36 -6.85
CA ASN A 82 10.22 -0.21 -7.22
C ASN A 82 9.96 0.35 -8.61
N ASP A 83 10.31 1.62 -8.78
CA ASP A 83 10.30 2.29 -10.08
C ASP A 83 8.94 2.27 -10.79
N ASN A 84 7.85 2.06 -10.06
CA ASN A 84 6.50 2.14 -10.62
C ASN A 84 6.15 3.61 -10.86
N ALA A 85 5.40 3.90 -11.91
CA ALA A 85 5.12 5.27 -12.34
C ALA A 85 4.35 6.08 -11.28
N GLU A 86 3.55 5.40 -10.47
CA GLU A 86 2.76 6.01 -9.40
C GLU A 86 3.22 5.51 -8.03
N PHE A 87 2.41 4.72 -7.36
CA PHE A 87 2.65 4.33 -5.97
C PHE A 87 3.33 2.96 -5.88
N GLY A 88 4.01 2.66 -4.76
CA GLY A 88 4.42 1.29 -4.48
C GLY A 88 3.19 0.42 -4.22
N ILE A 89 2.46 0.74 -3.16
CA ILE A 89 1.18 0.13 -2.80
C ILE A 89 0.12 1.24 -2.67
N GLU A 90 -1.00 1.10 -3.35
CA GLU A 90 -2.15 2.00 -3.27
C GLU A 90 -3.39 1.23 -2.81
N ILE A 91 -4.01 1.70 -1.74
CA ILE A 91 -5.22 1.10 -1.17
C ILE A 91 -6.31 2.16 -1.13
N THR A 92 -7.44 1.88 -1.77
CA THR A 92 -8.69 2.61 -1.59
C THR A 92 -9.68 1.68 -0.89
N ALA A 93 -9.83 1.83 0.43
CA ALA A 93 -10.88 1.12 1.15
C ALA A 93 -12.22 1.74 0.74
N GLY A 94 -13.18 0.90 0.33
CA GLY A 94 -14.48 1.35 -0.15
C GLY A 94 -15.37 1.85 1.00
N SER A 95 -16.69 1.77 0.79
CA SER A 95 -17.68 2.05 1.86
C SER A 95 -17.66 1.00 2.98
N LEU A 96 -17.05 -0.16 2.73
CA LEU A 96 -16.85 -1.24 3.69
C LEU A 96 -15.40 -1.28 4.18
N GLU A 97 -15.21 -1.75 5.42
CA GLU A 97 -13.89 -1.86 6.05
C GLU A 97 -13.00 -2.87 5.29
N TYR A 98 -11.72 -2.54 5.10
CA TYR A 98 -10.70 -3.50 4.64
C TYR A 98 -9.92 -4.04 5.85
N ASN A 99 -10.12 -5.31 6.16
CA ASN A 99 -9.72 -5.87 7.45
C ASN A 99 -8.46 -6.75 7.38
N ASP A 100 -7.79 -6.97 8.50
CA ASP A 100 -6.80 -8.03 8.68
C ASP A 100 -5.68 -8.03 7.62
N VAL A 101 -5.24 -6.83 7.24
CA VAL A 101 -4.20 -6.64 6.22
C VAL A 101 -2.84 -6.60 6.87
N TRP A 102 -1.89 -7.34 6.32
CA TRP A 102 -0.52 -7.36 6.82
C TRP A 102 0.48 -6.98 5.74
N ILE A 103 1.11 -5.82 5.91
CA ILE A 103 2.13 -5.26 5.02
C ILE A 103 3.49 -5.39 5.72
N PHE A 104 4.21 -6.45 5.37
CA PHE A 104 5.40 -6.87 6.10
C PHE A 104 6.63 -6.97 5.22
N GLY A 105 7.76 -6.41 5.66
CA GLY A 105 9.08 -6.74 5.07
C GLY A 105 9.27 -6.31 3.61
N ASN A 106 8.37 -5.51 3.04
CA ASN A 106 8.47 -5.09 1.64
C ASN A 106 9.55 -4.01 1.47
N GLU A 107 10.21 -4.02 0.32
CA GLU A 107 11.02 -2.90 -0.15
C GLU A 107 10.18 -2.05 -1.12
N MET A 108 9.89 -0.80 -0.75
CA MET A 108 9.13 0.16 -1.56
C MET A 108 10.01 1.35 -1.89
N ALA A 109 10.56 1.40 -3.11
CA ALA A 109 11.59 2.38 -3.42
C ALA A 109 11.47 3.01 -4.81
N ARG A 110 11.81 4.29 -4.92
CA ARG A 110 11.87 5.01 -6.20
C ARG A 110 10.58 4.96 -7.02
N ASN A 111 9.45 4.74 -6.38
CA ASN A 111 8.16 4.89 -7.05
C ASN A 111 7.94 6.38 -7.35
N GLY A 112 7.19 6.67 -8.41
CA GLY A 112 6.95 8.04 -8.89
C GLY A 112 6.30 8.91 -7.81
N ARG A 113 5.43 8.32 -6.99
CA ARG A 113 4.75 8.99 -5.87
C ARG A 113 5.04 8.27 -4.56
N ASP A 114 4.02 7.96 -3.75
CA ASP A 114 4.20 7.42 -2.41
C ASP A 114 4.71 5.97 -2.41
N GLY A 115 5.45 5.57 -1.38
CA GLY A 115 5.80 4.16 -1.16
C GLY A 115 4.54 3.33 -0.85
N PHE A 116 3.78 3.76 0.16
CA PHE A 116 2.46 3.24 0.51
C PHE A 116 1.47 4.39 0.62
N ARG A 117 0.24 4.19 0.14
CA ARG A 117 -0.86 5.14 0.30
C ARG A 117 -2.17 4.43 0.62
N LEU A 118 -2.76 4.77 1.76
CA LEU A 118 -4.18 4.59 2.01
C LEU A 118 -4.90 5.87 1.55
N VAL A 119 -5.62 5.78 0.43
CA VAL A 119 -6.27 6.92 -0.24
C VAL A 119 -7.48 7.40 0.55
N SER A 120 -8.37 6.49 0.93
CA SER A 120 -9.63 6.76 1.64
C SER A 120 -10.21 5.47 2.22
N GLY A 121 -11.34 5.61 2.93
CA GLY A 121 -12.04 4.51 3.60
C GLY A 121 -11.44 4.16 4.96
N THR A 122 -11.81 3.00 5.49
CA THR A 122 -11.33 2.52 6.79
C THR A 122 -10.68 1.16 6.64
N MET A 123 -9.48 1.02 7.19
CA MET A 123 -8.84 -0.27 7.40
C MET A 123 -8.93 -0.65 8.89
N LYS A 124 -9.10 -1.95 9.19
CA LYS A 124 -9.22 -2.43 10.57
C LYS A 124 -8.29 -3.60 10.83
N ASN A 125 -7.66 -3.63 12.00
CA ASN A 125 -6.71 -4.68 12.37
C ASN A 125 -5.59 -4.81 11.32
N VAL A 126 -4.83 -3.73 11.14
CA VAL A 126 -3.81 -3.64 10.08
C VAL A 126 -2.43 -3.38 10.64
N ASP A 127 -1.47 -4.19 10.19
CA ASP A 127 -0.07 -4.05 10.55
C ASP A 127 0.77 -3.65 9.34
N ILE A 128 1.42 -2.50 9.44
CA ILE A 128 2.40 -1.99 8.47
C ILE A 128 3.76 -2.00 9.17
N GLU A 129 4.51 -3.07 8.99
CA GLU A 129 5.71 -3.27 9.80
C GLU A 129 6.91 -3.84 9.04
N HIS A 130 8.09 -3.52 9.57
CA HIS A 130 9.37 -4.03 9.06
C HIS A 130 9.65 -3.71 7.58
N ASN A 131 8.93 -2.77 6.97
CA ASN A 131 9.13 -2.40 5.57
C ASN A 131 10.33 -1.45 5.41
N ARG A 132 10.99 -1.51 4.26
CA ARG A 132 12.01 -0.56 3.82
C ARG A 132 11.41 0.36 2.77
N VAL A 133 11.17 1.61 3.13
CA VAL A 133 10.55 2.59 2.23
C VAL A 133 11.50 3.75 2.00
N PHE A 134 11.97 3.91 0.76
CA PHE A 134 12.97 4.93 0.51
C PHE A 134 12.97 5.54 -0.88
N ASN A 135 13.38 6.81 -0.94
CA ASN A 135 13.58 7.54 -2.19
C ASN A 135 12.34 7.51 -3.08
N ASN A 136 11.14 7.52 -2.52
CA ASN A 136 9.91 7.63 -3.30
C ASN A 136 9.65 9.10 -3.67
N GLY A 137 8.70 9.36 -4.56
CA GLY A 137 8.40 10.72 -5.05
C GLY A 137 9.25 11.14 -6.26
N GLN A 138 9.68 10.18 -7.09
CA GLN A 138 10.55 10.47 -8.25
C GLN A 138 9.84 11.34 -9.31
N ASP A 139 8.51 11.32 -9.37
CA ASP A 139 7.70 12.15 -10.26
C ASP A 139 7.39 13.52 -9.62
N ILE A 140 8.43 14.36 -9.56
CA ILE A 140 8.35 15.71 -9.00
C ILE A 140 7.35 16.58 -9.80
N ALA A 141 7.20 16.33 -11.11
CA ALA A 141 6.31 17.10 -11.96
C ALA A 141 4.83 16.90 -11.60
N ASN A 142 4.46 15.72 -11.10
CA ASN A 142 3.09 15.38 -10.71
C ASN A 142 2.86 15.32 -9.20
N GLY A 143 3.61 16.13 -8.44
CA GLY A 143 3.37 16.37 -7.02
C GLY A 143 4.30 15.64 -6.05
N GLY A 144 5.27 14.86 -6.55
CA GLY A 144 6.19 14.10 -5.70
C GLY A 144 5.49 13.00 -4.91
N GLY A 145 6.05 12.66 -3.74
CA GLY A 145 5.52 11.60 -2.89
C GLY A 145 6.17 11.50 -1.53
N SER A 146 5.65 10.61 -0.69
CA SER A 146 6.12 10.36 0.67
C SER A 146 6.38 8.86 0.91
N GLY A 147 6.86 8.50 2.11
CA GLY A 147 7.08 7.11 2.48
C GLY A 147 5.76 6.36 2.67
N LEU A 148 5.13 6.58 3.82
CA LEU A 148 3.84 6.03 4.19
C LEU A 148 2.81 7.16 4.30
N VAL A 149 1.70 7.06 3.56
CA VAL A 149 0.64 8.08 3.54
C VAL A 149 -0.69 7.48 3.98
N ILE A 150 -1.25 7.98 5.09
CA ILE A 150 -2.49 7.48 5.70
C ILE A 150 -3.59 8.55 5.61
N ASN A 151 -4.31 8.60 4.49
CA ASN A 151 -5.41 9.56 4.31
C ASN A 151 -6.79 8.96 4.64
N GLY A 152 -6.94 7.64 4.53
CA GLY A 152 -8.05 6.90 5.14
C GLY A 152 -7.81 6.62 6.62
N ASN A 153 -8.82 6.06 7.30
CA ASN A 153 -8.76 5.76 8.73
C ASN A 153 -8.15 4.37 8.97
N ILE A 154 -7.52 4.21 10.13
CA ILE A 154 -7.08 2.89 10.65
C ILE A 154 -7.66 2.70 12.04
N THR A 155 -8.31 1.56 12.28
CA THR A 155 -8.83 1.16 13.60
C THR A 155 -8.20 -0.16 14.05
N GLY A 156 -7.36 -0.11 15.08
CA GLY A 156 -6.63 -1.27 15.56
C GLY A 156 -5.47 -1.67 14.64
N GLY A 157 -4.30 -1.91 15.24
CA GLY A 157 -3.13 -2.43 14.54
C GLY A 157 -1.88 -1.60 14.83
N SER A 158 -0.91 -1.63 13.92
CA SER A 158 0.38 -1.01 14.17
C SER A 158 1.07 -0.49 12.91
N ILE A 159 1.84 0.57 13.05
CA ILE A 159 2.81 1.06 12.06
C ILE A 159 4.17 1.04 12.75
N THR A 160 4.91 -0.06 12.63
CA THR A 160 6.07 -0.28 13.50
C THR A 160 7.32 -0.77 12.80
N SER A 161 8.49 -0.44 13.37
CA SER A 161 9.79 -0.97 12.93
C SER A 161 10.15 -0.75 11.45
N ASN A 162 9.46 0.17 10.76
CA ASN A 162 9.75 0.50 9.36
C ASN A 162 11.04 1.32 9.24
N LYS A 163 11.74 1.20 8.11
CA LYS A 163 12.91 2.01 7.78
C LYS A 163 12.53 2.98 6.67
N LEU A 164 12.29 4.23 7.03
CA LEU A 164 11.78 5.30 6.17
C LEU A 164 12.91 6.28 5.88
N ARG A 165 13.33 6.40 4.62
CA ARG A 165 14.52 7.20 4.28
C ARG A 165 14.40 7.94 2.95
N ASP A 166 15.01 9.10 2.87
CA ASP A 166 15.49 9.65 1.61
C ASP A 166 17.00 9.86 1.73
N ASN A 167 17.76 8.98 1.09
CA ASN A 167 19.21 9.01 1.11
C ASN A 167 19.83 9.61 -0.17
N GLN A 168 19.01 10.22 -1.02
CA GLN A 168 19.48 10.89 -2.24
C GLN A 168 20.11 12.24 -1.89
N SER A 169 20.95 12.79 -2.77
CA SER A 169 21.49 14.15 -2.62
C SER A 169 20.40 15.20 -2.81
N SER A 170 19.60 15.05 -3.87
CA SER A 170 18.36 15.80 -4.06
C SER A 170 17.20 15.01 -3.48
N LYS A 171 16.56 15.55 -2.46
CA LYS A 171 15.44 14.90 -1.77
C LYS A 171 14.19 14.92 -2.63
N THR A 172 13.50 13.81 -2.70
CA THR A 172 12.27 13.58 -3.48
C THR A 172 11.11 13.11 -2.60
N GLN A 173 11.42 12.44 -1.49
CA GLN A 173 10.43 11.98 -0.54
C GLN A 173 10.12 13.07 0.50
N ASP A 174 8.91 13.62 0.48
CA ASP A 174 8.51 14.76 1.32
C ASP A 174 8.46 14.40 2.80
N TYR A 175 7.79 13.30 3.13
CA TYR A 175 7.65 12.79 4.49
C TYR A 175 8.06 11.32 4.64
N GLY A 176 8.41 10.91 5.86
CA GLY A 176 8.51 9.50 6.22
C GLY A 176 7.14 8.88 6.41
N LEU A 177 6.36 9.45 7.33
CA LEU A 177 4.97 9.06 7.63
C LEU A 177 4.09 10.32 7.67
N CYS A 178 3.05 10.40 6.86
CA CYS A 178 2.12 11.52 6.89
C CYS A 178 0.69 11.09 6.60
N GLY A 179 -0.25 12.01 6.73
CA GLY A 179 -1.64 11.78 6.40
C GLY A 179 -2.61 12.51 7.31
N ASN A 180 -3.86 12.55 6.90
CA ASN A 180 -4.97 13.21 7.59
C ASN A 180 -6.06 12.25 8.07
N GLY A 181 -5.89 10.94 7.89
CA GLY A 181 -6.81 9.93 8.36
C GLY A 181 -6.79 9.80 9.89
N ASN A 182 -7.93 9.41 10.47
CA ASN A 182 -8.00 9.13 11.90
C ASN A 182 -7.37 7.78 12.21
N LEU A 183 -6.54 7.75 13.25
CA LEU A 183 -5.93 6.56 13.81
C LEU A 183 -6.60 6.30 15.15
N THR A 184 -7.18 5.12 15.33
CA THR A 184 -7.83 4.73 16.59
C THR A 184 -7.24 3.40 17.03
N ASP A 185 -6.68 3.36 18.24
CA ASP A 185 -6.00 2.17 18.76
C ASP A 185 -4.86 1.67 17.85
N VAL A 186 -4.05 2.59 17.33
CA VAL A 186 -2.91 2.28 16.44
C VAL A 186 -1.59 2.63 17.12
N ASP A 187 -0.73 1.64 17.28
CA ASP A 187 0.62 1.84 17.79
C ASP A 187 1.56 2.32 16.67
N ILE A 188 2.25 3.44 16.90
CA ILE A 188 3.32 3.93 16.02
C ILE A 188 4.61 3.91 16.82
N ASP A 189 5.47 2.92 16.59
CA ASP A 189 6.70 2.71 17.37
C ASP A 189 7.86 2.14 16.55
N GLY A 190 9.10 2.42 16.98
CA GLY A 190 10.31 1.79 16.41
C GLY A 190 10.62 2.14 14.95
N ASN A 191 9.89 3.07 14.34
CA ASN A 191 10.14 3.53 12.97
C ASN A 191 11.42 4.39 12.92
N HIS A 192 12.24 4.20 11.89
CA HIS A 192 13.47 4.94 11.69
C HIS A 192 13.32 5.93 10.53
N TYR A 193 13.63 7.20 10.78
CA TYR A 193 13.40 8.35 9.90
C TYR A 193 14.72 9.01 9.50
N VAL A 194 15.01 9.13 8.20
CA VAL A 194 16.25 9.77 7.71
C VAL A 194 16.03 10.60 6.45
N GLY A 195 16.33 11.90 6.50
CA GLY A 195 16.73 12.68 5.31
C GLY A 195 15.64 13.22 4.38
N PHE A 196 14.37 13.30 4.80
CA PHE A 196 13.25 13.75 3.95
C PHE A 196 13.34 15.21 3.50
N LYS A 197 12.63 15.52 2.41
CA LYS A 197 12.56 16.87 1.82
C LYS A 197 11.82 17.86 2.73
N THR A 198 10.81 17.41 3.47
CA THR A 198 10.02 18.29 4.36
C THR A 198 10.20 17.93 5.84
N ALA A 199 9.72 16.76 6.28
CA ALA A 199 9.81 16.36 7.69
C ALA A 199 9.77 14.84 7.86
N ALA A 200 10.14 14.35 9.04
CA ALA A 200 10.01 12.92 9.35
C ALA A 200 8.55 12.46 9.38
N GLU A 201 7.71 13.22 10.09
CA GLU A 201 6.31 12.89 10.31
C GLU A 201 5.40 14.11 10.12
N ASN A 202 4.20 13.90 9.59
CA ASN A 202 3.13 14.90 9.52
C ASN A 202 1.74 14.23 9.51
N LEU A 203 1.28 13.81 10.70
CA LEU A 203 -0.04 13.24 10.91
C LEU A 203 -0.97 14.29 11.51
N THR A 204 -2.06 14.61 10.80
CA THR A 204 -2.99 15.70 11.16
C THR A 204 -4.40 15.21 11.49
N GLY A 205 -4.69 13.94 11.29
CA GLY A 205 -5.92 13.32 11.75
C GLY A 205 -5.94 13.11 13.27
N THR A 206 -7.07 12.66 13.78
CA THR A 206 -7.21 12.30 15.20
C THR A 206 -6.35 11.07 15.49
N LYS A 207 -5.69 11.05 16.65
CA LYS A 207 -4.90 9.92 17.15
C LYS A 207 -5.47 9.49 18.50
#